data_AF-R7HYF8-F1
#
_entry.id   AF-R7HYF8-F1
#
_cell.length_a   1.000
_cell.length_b   1.000
_cell.length_c   1.000
_cell.angle_alpha   90.00
_cell.angle_beta   90.00
_cell.angle_gamma   90.00
#
_symmetry.space_group_name_H-M   'P 1'
#
loop_
_entity.id
_entity.type
_entity.pdbx_description
1 polymer ?
#
loop_
_entity_poly.entity_id
_entity_poly.type
_entity_poly.pdbx_seq_one_letter_code
_entity_poly.pdbx_strand_id
1 'polypeptide(L)'
;MDFKQSIIISCILVLGVIGAFVGYSMYQENIQMHKNYIAAQDAFRNANLQEAEKLLEGNPPRDIARDFYILKYNVQMNSNELYQAEQTCMKLLKLNPQDAFSNYLLSLVYYNLGDRDNTELYLKNAVKYSPDNVDYKISLANFYANIGKDDEAINLFLELKDLIPGYEIAWATIASIYENKGDYNNALKYRKEAAEKFSNNSYDLYMLASLYQKIGKKDLAAEYYAKTAKLDINGATDAKSKYFEITGKPYHSSSQFKSESIPFKNLNGLMLVNVSVNGYPAKFIIDTGATSSVVYGNFIKKSHIPVKTNIFGISQSANGTKTVTPIANLNIKLGSSEFKDLKTFIMPTDNKAFDGIIGNDILEKTDYYVDRQRQVITIRSVN
;
A
#
# COMPACT_ATOMS: atom_id res chain seq x y z
N MET A 1 61.37 -57.34 15.67
CA MET A 1 60.54 -56.12 15.68
C MET A 1 60.26 -55.81 17.14
N ASP A 2 60.73 -54.68 17.62
CA ASP A 2 60.83 -54.37 19.05
C ASP A 2 59.42 -54.16 19.66
N PHE A 3 59.17 -54.66 20.88
CA PHE A 3 57.84 -54.67 21.51
C PHE A 3 57.25 -53.24 21.64
N LYS A 4 58.12 -52.23 21.77
CA LYS A 4 57.75 -50.81 21.76
C LYS A 4 57.26 -50.30 20.39
N GLN A 5 57.83 -50.78 19.27
CA GLN A 5 57.37 -50.40 17.93
C GLN A 5 55.98 -50.97 17.62
N SER A 6 55.69 -52.18 18.10
CA SER A 6 54.36 -52.80 17.93
C SER A 6 53.25 -52.02 18.65
N ILE A 7 53.52 -51.54 19.87
CA ILE A 7 52.57 -50.73 20.65
C ILE A 7 52.30 -49.38 19.98
N ILE A 8 53.32 -48.71 19.46
CA ILE A 8 53.18 -47.41 18.77
C ILE A 8 52.35 -47.57 17.48
N ILE A 9 52.59 -48.62 16.70
CA ILE A 9 51.82 -48.91 15.48
C ILE A 9 50.35 -49.23 15.81
N SER A 10 50.09 -50.01 16.87
CA SER A 10 48.72 -50.26 17.35
C SER A 10 48.03 -48.98 17.84
N CYS A 11 48.71 -48.09 18.57
CA CYS A 11 48.11 -46.83 19.01
C CYS A 11 47.79 -45.89 17.83
N ILE A 12 48.64 -45.83 16.80
CA ILE A 12 48.40 -45.02 15.59
C ILE A 12 47.21 -45.58 14.79
N LEU A 13 47.10 -46.91 14.66
CA LEU A 13 45.95 -47.56 14.02
C LEU A 13 44.65 -47.32 14.79
N VAL A 14 44.67 -47.40 16.13
CA VAL A 14 43.50 -47.12 16.98
C VAL A 14 43.09 -45.65 16.87
N LEU A 15 44.03 -44.70 16.88
CA LEU A 15 43.74 -43.28 16.69
C LEU A 15 43.21 -42.98 15.28
N GLY A 16 43.72 -43.65 14.25
CA GLY A 16 43.24 -43.54 12.88
C GLY A 16 41.83 -44.11 12.69
N VAL A 17 41.51 -45.23 13.34
CA VAL A 17 40.16 -45.83 13.34
C VAL A 17 39.17 -44.96 14.13
N ILE A 18 39.59 -44.40 15.28
CA ILE A 18 38.77 -43.46 16.04
C ILE A 18 38.53 -42.17 15.23
N GLY A 19 39.55 -41.62 14.57
CA GLY A 19 39.41 -40.45 13.71
C GLY A 19 38.50 -40.69 12.50
N ALA A 20 38.59 -41.86 11.86
CA ALA A 20 37.69 -42.25 10.76
C ALA A 20 36.25 -42.50 11.24
N PHE A 21 36.07 -43.09 12.43
CA PHE A 21 34.76 -43.34 13.03
C PHE A 21 34.07 -42.04 13.46
N VAL A 22 34.81 -41.11 14.08
CA VAL A 22 34.32 -39.76 14.42
C VAL A 22 33.99 -38.99 13.14
N GLY A 23 34.84 -39.02 12.13
CA GLY A 23 34.57 -38.40 10.82
C GLY A 23 33.34 -38.97 10.11
N TYR A 24 33.14 -40.28 10.16
CA TYR A 24 31.97 -40.95 9.60
C TYR A 24 30.69 -40.65 10.39
N SER A 25 30.76 -40.61 11.72
CA SER A 25 29.63 -40.24 12.60
C SER A 25 29.18 -38.80 12.32
N MET A 26 30.12 -37.85 12.27
CA MET A 26 29.83 -36.45 11.93
C MET A 26 29.25 -36.31 10.51
N TYR A 27 29.73 -37.11 9.56
CA TYR A 27 29.19 -37.13 8.20
C TYR A 27 27.74 -37.66 8.14
N GLN A 28 27.44 -38.74 8.86
CA GLN A 28 26.07 -39.28 8.95
C GLN A 28 25.12 -38.35 9.70
N GLU A 29 25.59 -37.70 10.77
CA GLU A 29 24.84 -36.65 11.46
C GLU A 29 24.51 -35.48 10.52
N ASN A 30 25.47 -35.04 9.69
CA ASN A 30 25.23 -34.00 8.68
C ASN A 30 24.20 -34.42 7.61
N ILE A 31 24.23 -35.67 7.14
CA ILE A 31 23.22 -36.19 6.19
C ILE A 31 21.84 -36.26 6.85
N GLN A 32 21.76 -36.75 8.09
CA GLN A 32 20.50 -36.86 8.81
C GLN A 32 19.91 -35.48 9.11
N MET A 33 20.76 -34.50 9.46
CA MET A 33 20.36 -33.10 9.61
C MET A 33 19.83 -32.50 8.31
N HIS A 34 20.47 -32.77 7.17
CA HIS A 34 19.99 -32.29 5.86
C HIS A 34 18.65 -32.94 5.46
N LYS A 35 18.46 -34.24 5.76
CA LYS A 35 17.17 -34.92 5.55
C LYS A 35 16.07 -34.35 6.44
N ASN A 36 16.36 -34.07 7.71
CA ASN A 36 15.43 -33.44 8.62
C ASN A 36 15.04 -32.03 8.14
N TYR A 37 15.96 -31.30 7.49
CA TYR A 37 15.66 -30.00 6.88
C TYR A 37 14.69 -30.10 5.69
N ILE A 38 14.96 -30.99 4.73
CA ILE A 38 14.04 -31.21 3.60
C ILE A 38 12.67 -31.65 4.12
N ALA A 39 12.64 -32.57 5.09
CA ALA A 39 11.41 -32.99 5.74
C ALA A 39 10.70 -31.86 6.49
N ALA A 40 11.43 -30.94 7.14
CA ALA A 40 10.86 -29.77 7.80
C ALA A 40 10.30 -28.76 6.78
N GLN A 41 10.97 -28.57 5.63
CA GLN A 41 10.45 -27.75 4.52
C GLN A 41 9.17 -28.35 3.93
N ASP A 42 9.12 -29.67 3.74
CA ASP A 42 7.95 -30.35 3.20
C ASP A 42 6.80 -30.41 4.22
N ALA A 43 7.09 -30.68 5.50
CA ALA A 43 6.13 -30.58 6.60
C ALA A 43 5.55 -29.16 6.67
N PHE A 44 6.38 -28.13 6.51
CA PHE A 44 5.95 -26.74 6.45
C PHE A 44 5.10 -26.42 5.21
N ARG A 45 5.48 -26.89 4.01
CA ARG A 45 4.64 -26.76 2.79
C ARG A 45 3.25 -27.37 2.98
N ASN A 46 3.17 -28.40 3.82
CA ASN A 46 1.93 -29.07 4.21
C ASN A 46 1.28 -28.49 5.48
N ALA A 47 1.71 -27.29 5.91
CA ALA A 47 1.23 -26.58 7.11
C ALA A 47 1.42 -27.32 8.45
N ASN A 48 2.31 -28.33 8.53
CA ASN A 48 2.65 -29.03 9.76
C ASN A 48 3.86 -28.41 10.48
N LEU A 49 3.63 -27.24 11.10
CA LEU A 49 4.65 -26.46 11.81
C LEU A 49 5.25 -27.19 13.03
N GLN A 50 4.46 -28.00 13.72
CA GLN A 50 4.91 -28.75 14.91
C GLN A 50 5.90 -29.84 14.53
N GLU A 51 5.64 -30.56 13.44
CA GLU A 51 6.56 -31.57 12.92
C GLU A 51 7.86 -30.92 12.43
N ALA A 52 7.75 -29.79 11.70
CA ALA A 52 8.92 -29.04 11.26
C ALA A 52 9.79 -28.54 12.42
N GLU A 53 9.19 -28.04 13.51
CA GLU A 53 9.93 -27.60 14.70
C GLU A 53 10.60 -28.77 15.42
N LYS A 54 9.91 -29.90 15.59
CA LYS A 54 10.45 -31.12 16.21
C LYS A 54 11.65 -31.68 15.45
N LEU A 55 11.60 -31.67 14.11
CA LEU A 55 12.69 -32.12 13.25
C LEU A 55 13.97 -31.27 13.41
N LEU A 56 13.85 -30.08 14.00
CA LEU A 56 14.91 -29.10 14.17
C LEU A 56 15.33 -28.87 15.64
N GLU A 57 14.84 -29.65 16.60
CA GLU A 57 15.21 -29.52 18.03
C GLU A 57 16.69 -29.88 18.33
N GLY A 58 17.42 -30.46 17.38
CA GLY A 58 18.78 -31.00 17.57
C GLY A 58 19.95 -30.05 17.31
N ASN A 59 19.86 -28.76 17.63
CA ASN A 59 20.89 -27.74 17.30
C ASN A 59 21.31 -27.75 15.82
N PRO A 60 20.38 -27.44 14.89
CA PRO A 60 20.69 -27.42 13.47
C PRO A 60 21.81 -26.42 13.18
N PRO A 61 22.62 -26.66 12.13
CA PRO A 61 23.58 -25.68 11.63
C PRO A 61 22.94 -24.30 11.52
N ARG A 62 23.69 -23.26 11.87
CA ARG A 62 23.18 -21.89 12.02
C ARG A 62 22.35 -21.41 10.81
N ASP A 63 22.78 -21.72 9.60
CA ASP A 63 22.09 -21.31 8.37
C ASP A 63 20.74 -22.03 8.21
N ILE A 64 20.68 -23.31 8.57
CA ILE A 64 19.45 -24.11 8.56
C ILE A 64 18.47 -23.60 9.62
N ALA A 65 18.97 -23.29 10.82
CA ALA A 65 18.17 -22.69 11.89
C ALA A 65 17.58 -21.34 11.47
N ARG A 66 18.40 -20.52 10.79
CA ARG A 66 18.00 -19.20 10.28
C ARG A 66 16.86 -19.30 9.28
N ASP A 67 17.00 -20.13 8.24
CA ASP A 67 15.99 -20.26 7.19
C ASP A 67 14.65 -20.77 7.74
N PHE A 68 14.70 -21.74 8.66
CA PHE A 68 13.50 -22.23 9.33
C PHE A 68 12.77 -21.13 10.11
N TYR A 69 13.48 -20.37 10.96
CA TYR A 69 12.83 -19.34 11.75
C TYR A 69 12.31 -18.17 10.89
N ILE A 70 12.94 -17.86 9.75
CA ILE A 70 12.40 -16.89 8.78
C ILE A 70 11.07 -17.39 8.20
N LEU A 71 11.01 -18.67 7.79
CA LEU A 71 9.77 -19.26 7.28
C LEU A 71 8.67 -19.30 8.34
N LYS A 72 9.01 -19.70 9.56
CA LYS A 72 8.08 -19.71 10.70
C LYS A 72 7.53 -18.31 10.99
N TYR A 73 8.40 -17.31 11.01
CA TYR A 73 8.02 -15.90 11.16
C TYR A 73 7.00 -15.47 10.09
N ASN A 74 7.24 -15.80 8.82
CA ASN A 74 6.34 -15.40 7.73
C ASN A 74 4.93 -15.99 7.91
N VAL A 75 4.82 -17.24 8.34
CA VAL A 75 3.51 -17.86 8.63
C VAL A 75 2.83 -17.18 9.81
N GLN A 76 3.57 -16.94 10.88
CA GLN A 76 3.03 -16.28 12.07
C GLN A 76 2.52 -14.86 11.73
N MET A 77 3.26 -14.09 10.93
CA MET A 77 2.82 -12.79 10.46
C MET A 77 1.55 -12.88 9.59
N ASN A 78 1.48 -13.85 8.67
CA ASN A 78 0.28 -14.06 7.84
C ASN A 78 -0.95 -14.49 8.65
N SER A 79 -0.73 -15.25 9.72
CA SER A 79 -1.77 -15.67 10.67
C SER A 79 -2.08 -14.63 11.77
N ASN A 80 -1.41 -13.47 11.73
CA ASN A 80 -1.50 -12.42 12.76
C ASN A 80 -1.15 -12.90 14.19
N GLU A 81 -0.26 -13.88 14.30
CA GLU A 81 0.27 -14.45 15.54
C GLU A 81 1.51 -13.65 16.03
N LEU A 82 1.29 -12.38 16.37
CA LEU A 82 2.37 -11.41 16.59
C LEU A 82 3.30 -11.77 17.77
N TYR A 83 2.76 -12.27 18.89
CA TYR A 83 3.59 -12.68 20.03
C TYR A 83 4.46 -13.90 19.71
N GLN A 84 3.94 -14.84 18.91
CA GLN A 84 4.72 -16.00 18.49
C GLN A 84 5.79 -15.57 17.47
N ALA A 85 5.49 -14.62 16.58
CA ALA A 85 6.44 -14.01 15.66
C ALA A 85 7.58 -13.30 16.39
N GLU A 86 7.29 -12.58 17.49
CA GLU A 86 8.28 -11.95 18.36
C GLU A 86 9.25 -13.01 18.91
N GLN A 87 8.72 -14.09 19.51
CA GLN A 87 9.55 -15.16 20.07
C GLN A 87 10.42 -15.83 19.00
N THR A 88 9.89 -16.03 17.78
CA THR A 88 10.64 -16.56 16.65
C THR A 88 11.78 -15.62 16.22
N CYS A 89 11.51 -14.32 16.14
CA CYS A 89 12.54 -13.32 15.84
C CYS A 89 13.61 -13.23 16.94
N MET A 90 13.24 -13.41 18.21
CA MET A 90 14.20 -13.50 19.31
C MET A 90 15.10 -14.74 19.19
N LYS A 91 14.59 -15.87 18.65
CA LYS A 91 15.43 -17.02 18.29
C LYS A 91 16.41 -16.67 17.15
N LEU A 92 15.96 -15.94 16.12
CA LEU A 92 16.83 -15.46 15.04
C LEU A 92 17.97 -14.56 15.56
N LEU A 93 17.65 -13.61 16.44
CA LEU A 93 18.67 -12.74 17.04
C LEU A 93 19.64 -13.48 17.97
N LYS A 94 19.23 -14.59 18.59
CA LYS A 94 20.16 -15.46 19.34
C LYS A 94 21.16 -16.15 18.42
N LEU A 95 20.77 -16.52 17.20
CA LEU A 95 21.68 -17.09 16.20
C LEU A 95 22.71 -16.05 15.73
N ASN A 96 22.29 -14.79 15.61
CA ASN A 96 23.15 -13.66 15.25
C ASN A 96 22.61 -12.32 15.77
N PRO A 97 23.15 -11.80 16.89
CA PRO A 97 22.65 -10.55 17.48
C PRO A 97 22.80 -9.32 16.58
N GLN A 98 23.74 -9.36 15.63
CA GLN A 98 24.04 -8.25 14.70
C GLN A 98 23.46 -8.49 13.31
N ASP A 99 22.55 -9.44 13.13
CA ASP A 99 21.89 -9.66 11.84
C ASP A 99 20.89 -8.55 11.54
N ALA A 100 21.19 -7.76 10.50
CA ALA A 100 20.34 -6.63 10.11
C ALA A 100 18.93 -7.09 9.71
N PHE A 101 18.80 -8.22 9.00
CA PHE A 101 17.51 -8.75 8.57
C PHE A 101 16.66 -9.20 9.76
N SER A 102 17.24 -9.91 10.73
CA SER A 102 16.53 -10.33 11.94
C SER A 102 16.06 -9.13 12.79
N ASN A 103 16.87 -8.08 12.90
CA ASN A 103 16.46 -6.82 13.53
C ASN A 103 15.29 -6.18 12.74
N TYR A 104 15.36 -6.17 11.42
CA TYR A 104 14.27 -5.68 10.58
C TYR A 104 12.97 -6.47 10.77
N LEU A 105 13.00 -7.80 10.76
CA LEU A 105 11.82 -8.64 10.99
C LEU A 105 11.18 -8.37 12.36
N LEU A 106 12.00 -8.28 13.41
CA LEU A 106 11.49 -7.98 14.75
C LEU A 106 10.86 -6.58 14.83
N SER A 107 11.41 -5.60 14.11
CA SER A 107 10.80 -4.27 14.03
C SER A 107 9.42 -4.29 13.37
N LEU A 108 9.20 -5.16 12.37
CA LEU A 108 7.89 -5.33 11.74
C LEU A 108 6.89 -5.96 12.72
N VAL A 109 7.32 -6.88 13.58
CA VAL A 109 6.46 -7.44 14.64
C VAL A 109 6.01 -6.33 15.57
N TYR A 110 6.94 -5.54 16.11
CA TYR A 110 6.60 -4.47 17.05
C TYR A 110 5.76 -3.37 16.40
N TYR A 111 5.98 -3.09 15.10
CA TYR A 111 5.15 -2.15 14.36
C TYR A 111 3.68 -2.61 14.33
N ASN A 112 3.45 -3.91 14.08
CA ASN A 112 2.10 -4.49 14.09
C ASN A 112 1.49 -4.60 15.50
N LEU A 113 2.34 -4.73 16.54
CA LEU A 113 1.91 -4.65 17.95
C LEU A 113 1.58 -3.21 18.39
N GLY A 114 1.94 -2.19 17.60
CA GLY A 114 1.81 -0.79 17.95
C GLY A 114 2.86 -0.29 18.95
N ASP A 115 3.90 -1.08 19.21
CA ASP A 115 5.00 -0.72 20.12
C ASP A 115 6.03 0.13 19.36
N ARG A 116 5.90 1.45 19.52
CA ARG A 116 6.72 2.43 18.80
C ARG A 116 8.18 2.40 19.23
N ASP A 117 8.44 2.23 20.52
CA ASP A 117 9.80 2.29 21.07
C ASP A 117 10.65 1.11 20.59
N ASN A 118 10.08 -0.10 20.64
CA ASN A 118 10.76 -1.27 20.12
C ASN A 118 10.86 -1.24 18.59
N THR A 119 9.84 -0.76 17.87
CA THR A 119 9.94 -0.58 16.42
C THR A 119 11.12 0.30 16.04
N GLU A 120 11.27 1.45 16.69
CA GLU A 120 12.39 2.37 16.44
C GLU A 120 13.74 1.71 16.74
N LEU A 121 13.86 1.08 17.91
CA LEU A 121 15.09 0.42 18.34
C LEU A 121 15.58 -0.59 17.29
N TYR A 122 14.70 -1.49 16.86
CA TYR A 122 15.06 -2.57 15.95
C TYR A 122 15.23 -2.11 14.50
N LEU A 123 14.48 -1.10 14.02
CA LEU A 123 14.76 -0.47 12.72
C LEU A 123 16.12 0.23 12.72
N LYS A 124 16.46 0.97 13.78
CA LYS A 124 17.79 1.62 13.91
C LYS A 124 18.91 0.59 13.92
N ASN A 125 18.72 -0.56 14.58
CA ASN A 125 19.69 -1.64 14.53
C ASN A 125 19.82 -2.24 13.13
N ALA A 126 18.72 -2.44 12.40
CA ALA A 126 18.77 -2.93 11.02
C ALA A 126 19.59 -2.00 10.12
N VAL A 127 19.35 -0.68 10.20
CA VAL A 127 20.13 0.33 9.47
C VAL A 127 21.59 0.36 9.94
N LYS A 128 21.84 0.25 11.25
CA LYS A 128 23.21 0.24 11.81
C LYS A 128 24.03 -0.95 11.32
N TYR A 129 23.44 -2.14 11.26
CA TYR A 129 24.13 -3.37 10.88
C TYR A 129 24.19 -3.59 9.37
N SER A 130 23.38 -2.88 8.58
CA SER A 130 23.45 -2.87 7.12
C SER A 130 23.19 -1.45 6.59
N PRO A 131 24.16 -0.54 6.73
CA PRO A 131 23.99 0.88 6.36
C PRO A 131 23.82 1.10 4.86
N ASP A 132 24.20 0.13 4.02
CA ASP A 132 24.01 0.22 2.57
C ASP A 132 22.65 -0.32 2.12
N ASN A 133 21.88 -0.95 3.03
CA ASN A 133 20.54 -1.42 2.72
C ASN A 133 19.53 -0.26 2.73
N VAL A 134 19.18 0.17 1.54
CA VAL A 134 18.26 1.28 1.29
C VAL A 134 16.83 0.99 1.78
N ASP A 135 16.36 -0.25 1.70
CA ASP A 135 15.00 -0.63 2.15
C ASP A 135 14.81 -0.45 3.66
N TYR A 136 15.87 -0.69 4.45
CA TYR A 136 15.84 -0.44 5.89
C TYR A 136 15.81 1.05 6.21
N LYS A 137 16.55 1.87 5.46
CA LYS A 137 16.49 3.33 5.58
C LYS A 137 15.11 3.87 5.21
N ILE A 138 14.51 3.38 4.12
CA ILE A 138 13.14 3.72 3.71
C ILE A 138 12.15 3.36 4.82
N SER A 139 12.26 2.16 5.39
CA SER A 139 11.38 1.71 6.48
C SER A 139 11.49 2.60 7.72
N LEU A 140 12.71 2.98 8.12
CA LEU A 140 12.93 3.89 9.24
C LEU A 140 12.41 5.31 8.96
N ALA A 141 12.62 5.84 7.75
CA ALA A 141 12.12 7.16 7.35
C ALA A 141 10.58 7.22 7.37
N ASN A 142 9.93 6.21 6.80
CA ASN A 142 8.48 6.07 6.82
C ASN A 142 7.94 5.92 8.24
N PHE A 143 8.62 5.13 9.08
CA PHE A 143 8.25 4.98 10.48
C PHE A 143 8.27 6.33 11.21
N TYR A 144 9.36 7.11 11.05
CA TYR A 144 9.45 8.45 11.65
C TYR A 144 8.37 9.42 11.16
N ALA A 145 8.09 9.43 9.86
CA ALA A 145 7.00 10.25 9.32
C ALA A 145 5.64 9.84 9.93
N ASN A 146 5.38 8.54 10.10
CA ASN A 146 4.14 8.03 10.65
C ASN A 146 3.94 8.37 12.14
N ILE A 147 5.02 8.45 12.91
CA ILE A 147 4.94 8.78 14.35
C ILE A 147 5.13 10.28 14.64
N GLY A 148 5.25 11.12 13.59
CA GLY A 148 5.41 12.57 13.72
C GLY A 148 6.80 13.01 14.17
N LYS A 149 7.82 12.16 14.04
CA LYS A 149 9.23 12.50 14.21
C LYS A 149 9.77 13.14 12.93
N ASP A 150 9.23 14.32 12.64
CA ASP A 150 9.35 14.98 11.35
C ASP A 150 10.79 15.32 10.96
N ASP A 151 11.63 15.73 11.92
CA ASP A 151 13.00 16.15 11.63
C ASP A 151 13.88 14.93 11.30
N GLU A 152 13.73 13.84 12.04
CA GLU A 152 14.38 12.56 11.75
C GLU A 152 13.92 11.98 10.41
N ALA A 153 12.61 12.06 10.11
CA ALA A 153 12.07 11.65 8.82
C ALA A 153 12.66 12.46 7.67
N ILE A 154 12.65 13.79 7.77
CA ILE A 154 13.20 14.68 6.73
C ILE A 154 14.68 14.36 6.48
N ASN A 155 15.49 14.19 7.53
CA ASN A 155 16.91 13.89 7.38
C ASN A 155 17.14 12.59 6.61
N LEU A 156 16.40 11.52 6.92
CA LEU A 156 16.50 10.26 6.18
C LEU A 156 15.99 10.36 4.75
N PHE A 157 14.89 11.08 4.51
CA PHE A 157 14.40 11.27 3.13
C PHE A 157 15.34 12.12 2.28
N LEU A 158 16.07 13.07 2.87
CA LEU A 158 17.12 13.81 2.18
C LEU A 158 18.27 12.89 1.76
N GLU A 159 18.71 12.01 2.66
CA GLU A 159 19.72 11.00 2.33
C GLU A 159 19.22 10.05 1.21
N LEU A 160 17.98 9.55 1.33
CA LEU A 160 17.37 8.64 0.35
C LEU A 160 17.20 9.30 -1.02
N LYS A 161 16.87 10.59 -1.06
CA LYS A 161 16.78 11.38 -2.28
C LYS A 161 18.10 11.42 -3.05
N ASP A 162 19.22 11.50 -2.33
CA ASP A 162 20.56 11.53 -2.92
C ASP A 162 21.04 10.13 -3.31
N LEU A 163 20.70 9.10 -2.53
CA LEU A 163 21.05 7.71 -2.79
C LEU A 163 20.26 7.06 -3.93
N ILE A 164 18.99 7.46 -4.12
CA ILE A 164 18.09 6.87 -5.12
C ILE A 164 17.59 7.98 -6.07
N PRO A 165 18.32 8.26 -7.16
CA PRO A 165 17.88 9.21 -8.19
C PRO A 165 16.62 8.70 -8.90
N GLY A 166 15.45 9.03 -8.35
CA GLY A 166 14.16 8.55 -8.86
C GLY A 166 13.14 8.15 -7.80
N TYR A 167 13.52 8.14 -6.51
CA TYR A 167 12.58 7.84 -5.43
C TYR A 167 11.67 9.03 -5.11
N GLU A 168 10.70 9.30 -5.99
CA GLU A 168 9.75 10.43 -5.94
C GLU A 168 9.12 10.62 -4.56
N ILE A 169 8.82 9.52 -3.87
CA ILE A 169 8.21 9.49 -2.53
C ILE A 169 9.01 10.33 -1.53
N ALA A 170 10.34 10.40 -1.63
CA ALA A 170 11.15 11.25 -0.75
C ALA A 170 10.78 12.74 -0.86
N TRP A 171 10.70 13.29 -2.09
CA TRP A 171 10.33 14.70 -2.28
C TRP A 171 8.90 14.96 -1.82
N ALA A 172 7.97 14.08 -2.19
CA ALA A 172 6.57 14.22 -1.82
C ALA A 172 6.37 14.19 -0.30
N THR A 173 7.09 13.31 0.41
CA THR A 173 6.99 13.17 1.86
C THR A 173 7.62 14.35 2.58
N ILE A 174 8.82 14.80 2.20
CA ILE A 174 9.45 16.00 2.76
C ILE A 174 8.53 17.22 2.58
N ALA A 175 7.99 17.41 1.37
CA ALA A 175 7.06 18.50 1.10
C ALA A 175 5.81 18.45 1.98
N SER A 176 5.25 17.25 2.17
CA SER A 176 4.03 17.06 2.97
C SER A 176 4.27 17.32 4.46
N ILE A 177 5.44 16.92 4.98
CA ILE A 177 5.85 17.22 6.35
C ILE A 177 5.95 18.75 6.55
N TYR A 178 6.64 19.48 5.67
CA TYR A 178 6.72 20.94 5.76
C TYR A 178 5.34 21.61 5.61
N GLU A 179 4.49 21.09 4.74
CA GLU A 179 3.13 21.62 4.58
C GLU A 179 2.29 21.45 5.86
N ASN A 180 2.40 20.29 6.53
CA ASN A 180 1.72 20.03 7.79
C ASN A 180 2.24 20.92 8.93
N LYS A 181 3.53 21.24 8.92
CA LYS A 181 4.14 22.24 9.83
C LYS A 181 3.74 23.68 9.51
N GLY A 182 3.10 23.93 8.36
CA GLY A 182 2.77 25.27 7.88
C GLY A 182 3.95 26.03 7.26
N ASP A 183 5.10 25.39 7.10
CA ASP A 183 6.26 25.96 6.40
C ASP A 183 6.09 25.81 4.89
N TYR A 184 5.24 26.67 4.32
CA TYR A 184 4.92 26.63 2.91
C TYR A 184 6.10 26.99 2.01
N ASN A 185 7.13 27.66 2.52
CA ASN A 185 8.32 28.00 1.73
C ASN A 185 9.12 26.74 1.41
N ASN A 186 9.42 25.93 2.42
CA ASN A 186 10.09 24.65 2.21
C ASN A 186 9.19 23.65 1.48
N ALA A 187 7.89 23.59 1.81
CA ALA A 187 6.95 22.74 1.08
C ALA A 187 6.94 23.07 -0.43
N LEU A 188 6.90 24.35 -0.80
CA LEU A 188 6.97 24.78 -2.21
C LEU A 188 8.29 24.38 -2.86
N LYS A 189 9.42 24.54 -2.18
CA LYS A 189 10.73 24.14 -2.69
C LYS A 189 10.72 22.68 -3.13
N TYR A 190 10.33 21.77 -2.22
CA TYR A 190 10.35 20.34 -2.51
C TYR A 190 9.26 19.90 -3.51
N ARG A 191 8.07 20.52 -3.50
CA ARG A 191 7.04 20.25 -4.52
C ARG A 191 7.48 20.69 -5.92
N LYS A 192 8.17 21.82 -6.04
CA LYS A 192 8.72 22.28 -7.33
C LYS A 192 9.79 21.33 -7.84
N GLU A 193 10.74 20.96 -6.98
CA GLU A 193 11.78 20.00 -7.36
C GLU A 193 11.19 18.66 -7.80
N ALA A 194 10.14 18.17 -7.12
CA ALA A 194 9.41 16.97 -7.53
C ALA A 194 8.77 17.15 -8.92
N ALA A 195 7.98 18.21 -9.11
CA ALA A 195 7.30 18.50 -10.38
C ALA A 195 8.26 18.77 -11.55
N GLU A 196 9.46 19.29 -11.30
CA GLU A 196 10.51 19.48 -12.30
C GLU A 196 11.18 18.15 -12.68
N LYS A 197 11.50 17.32 -11.69
CA LYS A 197 12.19 16.04 -11.90
C LYS A 197 11.28 14.95 -12.46
N PHE A 198 10.01 14.96 -12.05
CA PHE A 198 8.98 13.98 -12.40
C PHE A 198 7.85 14.65 -13.19
N SER A 199 8.21 15.47 -14.19
CA SER A 199 7.28 16.33 -14.93
C SER A 199 6.14 15.63 -15.66
N ASN A 200 6.23 14.30 -15.83
CA ASN A 200 5.19 13.47 -16.42
C ASN A 200 4.23 12.87 -15.39
N ASN A 201 4.43 13.15 -14.10
CA ASN A 201 3.54 12.71 -13.03
C ASN A 201 2.48 13.79 -12.76
N SER A 202 1.23 13.49 -13.12
CA SER A 202 0.09 14.40 -12.92
C SER A 202 -0.20 14.68 -11.44
N TYR A 203 0.12 13.73 -10.55
CA TYR A 203 -0.10 13.85 -9.11
C TYR A 203 0.81 14.91 -8.49
N ASP A 204 2.11 14.92 -8.81
CA ASP A 204 3.03 15.94 -8.29
C ASP A 204 2.67 17.36 -8.75
N LEU A 205 2.25 17.50 -10.01
CA LEU A 205 1.73 18.77 -10.53
C LEU A 205 0.45 19.19 -9.79
N TYR A 206 -0.43 18.24 -9.49
CA TYR A 206 -1.67 18.49 -8.73
C TYR A 206 -1.36 18.99 -7.32
N MET A 207 -0.44 18.32 -6.63
CA MET A 207 -0.04 18.68 -5.27
C MET A 207 0.64 20.06 -5.23
N LEU A 208 1.45 20.40 -6.23
CA LEU A 208 2.02 21.74 -6.36
C LEU A 208 0.94 22.81 -6.64
N ALA A 209 -0.04 22.52 -7.51
CA ALA A 209 -1.16 23.41 -7.78
C ALA A 209 -2.01 23.66 -6.51
N SER A 210 -2.31 22.60 -5.77
CA SER A 210 -3.03 22.65 -4.50
C SER A 210 -2.30 23.51 -3.46
N LEU A 211 -0.98 23.33 -3.34
CA LEU A 211 -0.17 24.15 -2.44
C LEU A 211 -0.18 25.63 -2.86
N TYR A 212 -0.06 25.94 -4.16
CA TYR A 212 -0.20 27.31 -4.64
C TYR A 212 -1.57 27.92 -4.33
N GLN A 213 -2.64 27.15 -4.45
CA GLN A 213 -3.99 27.60 -4.10
C GLN A 213 -4.09 27.90 -2.61
N LYS A 214 -3.56 27.01 -1.76
CA LYS A 214 -3.56 27.13 -0.29
C LYS A 214 -2.86 28.40 0.19
N ILE A 215 -1.77 28.79 -0.47
CA ILE A 215 -1.04 30.04 -0.15
C ILE A 215 -1.56 31.27 -0.90
N GLY A 216 -2.69 31.16 -1.62
CA GLY A 216 -3.34 32.28 -2.29
C GLY A 216 -2.75 32.68 -3.65
N LYS A 217 -1.77 31.94 -4.19
CA LYS A 217 -1.19 32.18 -5.52
C LYS A 217 -2.06 31.57 -6.62
N LYS A 218 -3.25 32.13 -6.80
CA LYS A 218 -4.30 31.61 -7.68
C LYS A 218 -3.85 31.45 -9.14
N ASP A 219 -3.09 32.39 -9.69
CA ASP A 219 -2.64 32.32 -11.09
C ASP A 219 -1.75 31.10 -11.34
N LEU A 220 -0.80 30.86 -10.44
CA LEU A 220 0.07 29.67 -10.49
C LEU A 220 -0.70 28.39 -10.22
N ALA A 221 -1.65 28.41 -9.28
CA ALA A 221 -2.51 27.26 -9.04
C ALA A 221 -3.29 26.87 -10.31
N ALA A 222 -3.91 27.83 -10.99
CA ALA A 222 -4.60 27.58 -12.25
C ALA A 222 -3.65 27.05 -13.34
N GLU A 223 -2.46 27.64 -13.49
CA GLU A 223 -1.46 27.17 -14.45
C GLU A 223 -1.11 25.68 -14.22
N TYR A 224 -0.83 25.29 -12.97
CA TYR A 224 -0.44 23.92 -12.65
C TYR A 224 -1.63 22.95 -12.67
N TYR A 225 -2.84 23.37 -12.31
CA TYR A 225 -4.03 22.54 -12.53
C TYR A 225 -4.31 22.28 -14.01
N ALA A 226 -4.05 23.26 -14.89
CA ALA A 226 -4.13 23.06 -16.33
C ALA A 226 -3.06 22.06 -16.82
N LYS A 227 -1.83 22.15 -16.29
CA LYS A 227 -0.76 21.16 -16.59
C LYS A 227 -1.15 19.76 -16.12
N THR A 228 -1.70 19.61 -14.91
CA THR A 228 -2.24 18.35 -14.40
C THR A 228 -3.31 17.81 -15.33
N ALA A 229 -4.33 18.61 -15.67
CA ALA A 229 -5.43 18.20 -16.52
C ALA A 229 -5.00 17.81 -17.95
N LYS A 230 -3.84 18.28 -18.41
CA LYS A 230 -3.24 17.87 -19.68
C LYS A 230 -2.66 16.45 -19.63
N LEU A 231 -2.07 16.05 -18.51
CA LEU A 231 -1.44 14.74 -18.32
C LEU A 231 -2.43 13.69 -17.79
N ASP A 232 -3.40 14.13 -16.99
CA ASP A 232 -4.44 13.29 -16.41
C ASP A 232 -5.57 13.04 -17.42
N ILE A 233 -5.25 12.24 -18.44
CA ILE A 233 -6.19 11.91 -19.54
C ILE A 233 -7.36 11.06 -19.03
N ASN A 234 -7.14 10.27 -17.97
CA ASN A 234 -8.15 9.39 -17.40
C ASN A 234 -9.02 10.09 -16.34
N GLY A 235 -8.67 11.29 -15.86
CA GLY A 235 -9.49 12.01 -14.88
C GLY A 235 -9.35 11.49 -13.44
N ALA A 236 -8.17 10.98 -13.08
CA ALA A 236 -7.82 10.55 -11.72
C ALA A 236 -7.84 11.69 -10.69
N THR A 237 -7.85 12.94 -11.14
CA THR A 237 -7.87 14.15 -10.31
C THR A 237 -9.03 15.08 -10.69
N ASP A 238 -9.45 15.93 -9.76
CA ASP A 238 -10.44 16.99 -10.02
C ASP A 238 -9.81 18.27 -10.61
N ALA A 239 -8.61 18.18 -11.21
CA ALA A 239 -7.83 19.34 -11.67
C ALA A 239 -8.59 20.27 -12.62
N LYS A 240 -9.44 19.72 -13.50
CA LYS A 240 -10.31 20.50 -14.40
C LYS A 240 -11.30 21.36 -13.62
N SER A 241 -11.88 20.80 -12.56
CA SER A 241 -12.79 21.52 -11.66
C SER A 241 -12.03 22.59 -10.88
N LYS A 242 -10.84 22.29 -10.36
CA LYS A 242 -10.01 23.27 -9.66
C LYS A 242 -9.57 24.43 -10.53
N TYR A 243 -9.18 24.15 -11.77
CA TYR A 243 -8.91 25.16 -12.78
C TYR A 243 -10.13 26.07 -13.03
N PHE A 244 -11.31 25.47 -13.19
CA PHE A 244 -12.55 26.21 -13.39
C PHE A 244 -12.91 27.08 -12.17
N GLU A 245 -12.80 26.52 -10.95
CA GLU A 245 -13.05 27.23 -9.68
C GLU A 245 -12.21 28.52 -9.56
N ILE A 246 -10.97 28.50 -10.07
CA ILE A 246 -10.06 29.65 -10.01
C ILE A 246 -10.30 30.65 -11.16
N THR A 247 -10.50 30.15 -12.38
CA THR A 247 -10.48 31.00 -13.60
C THR A 247 -11.86 31.41 -14.10
N GLY A 248 -12.91 30.70 -13.67
CA GLY A 248 -14.26 30.80 -14.24
C GLY A 248 -14.37 30.30 -15.68
N LYS A 249 -13.30 29.69 -16.23
CA LYS A 249 -13.23 29.20 -17.61
C LYS A 249 -13.07 27.68 -17.60
N PRO A 250 -13.84 26.95 -18.42
CA PRO A 250 -13.65 25.50 -18.53
C PRO A 250 -12.28 25.18 -19.12
N TYR A 251 -11.66 24.11 -18.64
CA TYR A 251 -10.45 23.56 -19.27
C TYR A 251 -10.83 22.90 -20.60
N HIS A 252 -10.10 23.17 -21.68
CA HIS A 252 -10.37 22.62 -23.01
C HIS A 252 -9.14 21.86 -23.54
N SER A 253 -9.32 20.61 -23.98
CA SER A 253 -8.29 19.85 -24.71
C SER A 253 -8.55 19.76 -26.22
N SER A 254 -9.77 20.01 -26.71
CA SER A 254 -10.09 20.13 -28.14
C SER A 254 -11.50 20.72 -28.37
N SER A 255 -11.75 21.20 -29.59
CA SER A 255 -13.00 21.83 -30.04
C SER A 255 -14.06 20.80 -30.48
N GLN A 256 -15.31 21.03 -30.03
CA GLN A 256 -16.55 20.29 -30.29
C GLN A 256 -16.88 19.15 -29.30
N PHE A 257 -17.37 19.53 -28.12
CA PHE A 257 -18.13 18.64 -27.25
C PHE A 257 -19.52 19.22 -27.04
N LYS A 258 -20.55 18.37 -26.98
CA LYS A 258 -21.85 18.77 -26.46
C LYS A 258 -21.76 18.77 -24.94
N SER A 259 -21.96 19.94 -24.32
CA SER A 259 -21.95 20.09 -22.87
C SER A 259 -23.37 20.10 -22.32
N GLU A 260 -23.62 19.34 -21.26
CA GLU A 260 -24.83 19.40 -20.48
C GLU A 260 -24.50 19.76 -19.03
N SER A 261 -25.26 20.71 -18.47
CA SER A 261 -25.12 21.09 -17.06
C SER A 261 -26.21 20.41 -16.24
N ILE A 262 -25.79 19.59 -15.28
CA ILE A 262 -26.66 18.82 -14.41
C ILE A 262 -26.65 19.49 -13.03
N PRO A 263 -27.79 19.95 -12.51
CA PRO A 263 -27.84 20.56 -11.20
C PRO A 263 -27.60 19.51 -10.10
N PHE A 264 -26.89 19.91 -9.04
CA PHE A 264 -26.74 19.12 -7.83
C PHE A 264 -27.22 19.92 -6.60
N LYS A 265 -27.59 19.22 -5.53
CA LYS A 265 -27.84 19.82 -4.21
C LYS A 265 -26.64 19.60 -3.31
N ASN A 266 -26.19 20.65 -2.62
CA ASN A 266 -25.16 20.51 -1.60
C ASN A 266 -25.77 19.89 -0.33
N LEU A 267 -25.32 18.69 0.03
CA LEU A 267 -25.69 17.98 1.25
C LEU A 267 -24.45 17.85 2.14
N ASN A 268 -24.23 18.79 3.06
CA ASN A 268 -23.07 18.81 3.96
C ASN A 268 -21.71 18.66 3.25
N GLY A 269 -21.54 19.35 2.12
CA GLY A 269 -20.33 19.28 1.29
C GLY A 269 -20.39 18.23 0.16
N LEU A 270 -21.37 17.31 0.20
CA LEU A 270 -21.56 16.30 -0.83
C LEU A 270 -22.41 16.83 -1.98
N MET A 271 -22.06 16.45 -3.21
CA MET A 271 -22.77 16.85 -4.42
C MET A 271 -23.84 15.82 -4.77
N LEU A 272 -25.09 16.07 -4.37
CA LEU A 272 -26.21 15.16 -4.61
C LEU A 272 -26.86 15.45 -5.98
N VAL A 273 -26.70 14.53 -6.92
CA VAL A 273 -27.28 14.59 -8.27
C VAL A 273 -28.47 13.66 -8.41
N ASN A 274 -29.43 14.03 -9.25
CA ASN A 274 -30.47 13.11 -9.69
C ASN A 274 -29.93 12.27 -10.85
N VAL A 275 -30.12 10.96 -10.76
CA VAL A 275 -29.77 9.99 -11.80
C VAL A 275 -30.93 9.04 -12.07
N SER A 276 -30.78 8.21 -13.09
CA SER A 276 -31.64 7.06 -13.29
C SER A 276 -30.81 5.78 -13.27
N VAL A 277 -31.27 4.76 -12.54
CA VAL A 277 -30.63 3.44 -12.46
C VAL A 277 -31.59 2.43 -13.07
N ASN A 278 -31.22 1.79 -14.18
CA ASN A 278 -32.08 0.91 -14.98
C ASN A 278 -33.46 1.54 -15.30
N GLY A 279 -33.51 2.85 -15.51
CA GLY A 279 -34.76 3.58 -15.78
C GLY A 279 -35.47 4.12 -14.53
N TYR A 280 -35.06 3.74 -13.32
CA TYR A 280 -35.68 4.20 -12.07
C TYR A 280 -34.98 5.44 -11.50
N PRO A 281 -35.72 6.48 -11.07
CA PRO A 281 -35.13 7.70 -10.54
C PRO A 281 -34.43 7.44 -9.20
N ALA A 282 -33.21 7.95 -9.05
CA ALA A 282 -32.39 7.80 -7.85
C ALA A 282 -31.61 9.09 -7.55
N LYS A 283 -31.11 9.22 -6.33
CA LYS A 283 -30.25 10.34 -5.91
C LYS A 283 -28.88 9.83 -5.52
N PHE A 284 -27.83 10.23 -6.23
CA PHE A 284 -26.48 9.76 -5.99
C PHE A 284 -25.59 10.91 -5.55
N ILE A 285 -24.57 10.64 -4.74
CA ILE A 285 -23.48 11.59 -4.53
C ILE A 285 -22.39 11.39 -5.58
N ILE A 286 -21.76 12.48 -6.02
CA ILE A 286 -20.52 12.42 -6.80
C ILE A 286 -19.34 12.35 -5.82
N ASP A 287 -18.55 11.28 -5.89
CA ASP A 287 -17.38 11.06 -5.03
C ASP A 287 -16.15 10.74 -5.89
N THR A 288 -15.25 11.72 -6.05
CA THR A 288 -14.01 11.59 -6.81
C THR A 288 -12.97 10.71 -6.11
N GLY A 289 -13.17 10.39 -4.84
CA GLY A 289 -12.31 9.48 -4.08
C GLY A 289 -12.75 8.01 -4.16
N ALA A 290 -13.95 7.73 -4.68
CA ALA A 290 -14.47 6.39 -4.79
C ALA A 290 -13.95 5.69 -6.06
N THR A 291 -13.28 4.55 -5.91
CA THR A 291 -12.79 3.76 -7.05
C THR A 291 -13.93 3.19 -7.91
N SER A 292 -15.09 2.92 -7.31
CA SER A 292 -16.22 2.30 -8.01
C SER A 292 -17.54 2.88 -7.52
N SER A 293 -18.51 2.92 -8.44
CA SER A 293 -19.87 3.31 -8.14
C SER A 293 -20.56 2.23 -7.31
N VAL A 294 -21.44 2.66 -6.42
CA VAL A 294 -22.19 1.77 -5.53
C VAL A 294 -23.66 2.17 -5.46
N VAL A 295 -24.52 1.20 -5.17
CA VAL A 295 -25.95 1.42 -4.90
C VAL A 295 -26.28 0.82 -3.54
N TYR A 296 -27.09 1.50 -2.74
CA TYR A 296 -27.53 0.96 -1.45
C TYR A 296 -28.71 -0.01 -1.61
N GLY A 297 -28.72 -1.06 -0.78
CA GLY A 297 -29.71 -2.14 -0.85
C GLY A 297 -31.16 -1.67 -0.69
N ASN A 298 -31.42 -0.64 0.14
CA ASN A 298 -32.75 -0.05 0.27
C ASN A 298 -33.30 0.51 -1.04
N PHE A 299 -32.46 1.09 -1.89
CA PHE A 299 -32.88 1.59 -3.19
C PHE A 299 -33.31 0.43 -4.10
N ILE A 300 -32.54 -0.65 -4.15
CA ILE A 300 -32.89 -1.84 -4.92
C ILE A 300 -34.23 -2.43 -4.46
N LYS A 301 -34.43 -2.57 -3.15
CA LYS A 301 -35.69 -3.06 -2.57
C LYS A 301 -36.88 -2.17 -2.93
N LYS A 302 -36.78 -0.85 -2.75
CA LYS A 302 -37.92 0.06 -2.96
C LYS A 302 -38.27 0.25 -4.44
N SER A 303 -37.27 0.21 -5.32
CA SER A 303 -37.46 0.40 -6.76
C SER A 303 -37.91 -0.87 -7.48
N HIS A 304 -37.82 -2.04 -6.82
CA HIS A 304 -38.11 -3.34 -7.42
C HIS A 304 -37.29 -3.60 -8.70
N ILE A 305 -36.09 -3.02 -8.79
CA ILE A 305 -35.21 -3.28 -9.93
C ILE A 305 -34.90 -4.79 -9.96
N PRO A 306 -35.12 -5.47 -11.10
CA PRO A 306 -34.75 -6.87 -11.23
C PRO A 306 -33.22 -6.96 -11.28
N VAL A 307 -32.62 -7.32 -10.15
CA VAL A 307 -31.17 -7.50 -10.04
C VAL A 307 -30.86 -8.99 -9.94
N LYS A 308 -30.02 -9.49 -10.85
CA LYS A 308 -29.40 -10.82 -10.72
C LYS A 308 -27.97 -10.66 -10.22
N THR A 309 -27.67 -11.28 -9.08
CA THR A 309 -26.32 -11.27 -8.48
C THR A 309 -25.82 -12.70 -8.32
N ASN A 310 -24.93 -13.14 -9.20
CA ASN A 310 -24.23 -14.42 -9.06
C ASN A 310 -22.75 -14.23 -8.73
N ILE A 311 -22.33 -12.98 -8.51
CA ILE A 311 -20.95 -12.55 -8.33
C ILE A 311 -20.90 -11.71 -7.06
N PHE A 312 -19.92 -12.02 -6.20
CA PHE A 312 -19.60 -11.25 -5.01
C PHE A 312 -18.19 -10.65 -5.17
N GLY A 313 -17.99 -9.45 -4.67
CA GLY A 313 -16.69 -8.82 -4.58
C GLY A 313 -16.40 -8.31 -3.17
N ILE A 314 -15.16 -7.91 -2.93
CA ILE A 314 -14.76 -7.25 -1.69
C ILE A 314 -14.81 -5.75 -1.91
N SER A 315 -15.69 -5.05 -1.22
CA SER A 315 -15.64 -3.60 -1.10
C SER A 315 -14.80 -3.23 0.13
N GLN A 316 -14.07 -2.12 0.07
CA GLN A 316 -13.33 -1.59 1.20
C GLN A 316 -13.71 -0.13 1.40
N SER A 317 -14.13 0.24 2.61
CA SER A 317 -14.40 1.64 2.95
C SER A 317 -13.10 2.42 3.20
N ALA A 318 -13.19 3.75 3.19
CA ALA A 318 -12.05 4.64 3.41
C ALA A 318 -11.34 4.42 4.76
N ASN A 319 -12.03 3.90 5.77
CA ASN A 319 -11.45 3.54 7.09
C ASN A 319 -10.88 2.10 7.13
N GLY A 320 -10.81 1.40 6.00
CA GLY A 320 -10.17 0.10 5.87
C GLY A 320 -11.09 -1.11 6.06
N THR A 321 -12.35 -0.93 6.46
CA THR A 321 -13.28 -2.05 6.64
C THR A 321 -13.59 -2.73 5.30
N LYS A 322 -13.33 -4.05 5.22
CA LYS A 322 -13.63 -4.88 4.05
C LYS A 322 -14.97 -5.57 4.20
N THR A 323 -15.78 -5.62 3.15
CA THR A 323 -17.10 -6.27 3.18
C THR A 323 -17.35 -7.04 1.88
N VAL A 324 -17.75 -8.30 2.01
CA VAL A 324 -18.20 -9.11 0.87
C VAL A 324 -19.57 -8.61 0.44
N THR A 325 -19.65 -8.15 -0.80
CA THR A 325 -20.80 -7.39 -1.30
C THR A 325 -21.26 -7.95 -2.65
N PRO A 326 -22.57 -8.16 -2.87
CA PRO A 326 -23.09 -8.54 -4.17
C PRO A 326 -22.75 -7.50 -5.24
N ILE A 327 -22.45 -7.97 -6.45
CA ILE A 327 -22.24 -7.13 -7.62
C ILE A 327 -23.36 -7.38 -8.63
N ALA A 328 -23.86 -6.30 -9.22
CA ALA A 328 -24.82 -6.34 -10.30
C ALA A 328 -24.38 -5.49 -11.49
N ASN A 329 -24.79 -5.88 -12.69
CA ASN A 329 -24.66 -5.03 -13.87
C ASN A 329 -25.85 -4.08 -13.91
N LEU A 330 -25.59 -2.79 -13.75
CA LEU A 330 -26.60 -1.74 -13.77
C LEU A 330 -26.27 -0.72 -14.86
N ASN A 331 -27.31 -0.13 -15.42
CA ASN A 331 -27.22 1.02 -16.30
C ASN A 331 -27.49 2.27 -15.46
N ILE A 332 -26.55 3.22 -15.46
CA ILE A 332 -26.70 4.49 -14.75
C ILE A 332 -26.75 5.60 -15.79
N LYS A 333 -27.79 6.43 -15.72
CA LYS A 333 -27.94 7.62 -16.57
C LYS A 333 -27.78 8.88 -15.74
N LEU A 334 -26.85 9.73 -16.14
CA LEU A 334 -26.53 11.02 -15.53
C LEU A 334 -26.67 12.10 -16.62
N GLY A 335 -27.74 12.90 -16.53
CA GLY A 335 -28.14 13.79 -17.63
C GLY A 335 -28.53 12.99 -18.88
N SER A 336 -27.98 13.36 -20.02
CA SER A 336 -28.13 12.66 -21.31
C SER A 336 -27.15 11.50 -21.49
N SER A 337 -26.10 11.39 -20.67
CA SER A 337 -25.11 10.31 -20.73
C SER A 337 -25.63 9.05 -20.03
N GLU A 338 -25.58 7.92 -20.73
CA GLU A 338 -25.96 6.60 -20.21
C GLU A 338 -24.75 5.67 -20.17
N PHE A 339 -24.43 5.16 -18.99
CA PHE A 339 -23.34 4.22 -18.72
C PHE A 339 -23.94 2.84 -18.55
N LYS A 340 -23.67 1.94 -19.50
CA LYS A 340 -24.29 0.61 -19.56
C LYS A 340 -23.40 -0.47 -18.97
N ASP A 341 -24.04 -1.53 -18.47
CA ASP A 341 -23.39 -2.75 -17.98
C ASP A 341 -22.30 -2.50 -16.92
N LEU A 342 -22.52 -1.51 -16.04
CA LEU A 342 -21.58 -1.19 -14.98
C LEU A 342 -21.64 -2.23 -13.87
N LYS A 343 -20.49 -2.84 -13.57
CA LYS A 343 -20.30 -3.69 -12.39
C LYS A 343 -20.40 -2.84 -11.13
N THR A 344 -21.59 -2.79 -10.56
CA THR A 344 -21.93 -1.89 -9.46
C THR A 344 -22.12 -2.69 -8.17
N PHE A 345 -21.47 -2.26 -7.10
CA PHE A 345 -21.59 -2.93 -5.80
C PHE A 345 -22.90 -2.55 -5.12
N ILE A 346 -23.60 -3.54 -4.57
CA ILE A 346 -24.85 -3.33 -3.83
C ILE A 346 -24.56 -3.36 -2.34
N MET A 347 -24.38 -2.18 -1.75
CA MET A 347 -24.04 -2.05 -0.33
C MET A 347 -25.12 -2.68 0.55
N PRO A 348 -24.75 -3.55 1.52
CA PRO A 348 -25.72 -4.24 2.37
C PRO A 348 -26.37 -3.32 3.40
N THR A 349 -25.74 -2.17 3.69
CA THR A 349 -26.27 -1.15 4.58
C THR A 349 -27.27 -0.27 3.87
N ASP A 350 -28.31 0.15 4.58
CA ASP A 350 -29.30 1.08 4.03
C ASP A 350 -28.83 2.53 4.28
N ASN A 351 -28.96 3.40 3.27
CA ASN A 351 -28.69 4.83 3.41
C ASN A 351 -29.95 5.65 3.11
N LYS A 352 -30.43 6.43 4.09
CA LYS A 352 -31.66 7.22 3.94
C LYS A 352 -31.46 8.55 3.21
N ALA A 353 -30.22 9.03 3.12
CA ALA A 353 -29.91 10.34 2.56
C ALA A 353 -29.77 10.30 1.03
N PHE A 354 -29.21 9.22 0.49
CA PHE A 354 -28.98 9.01 -0.94
C PHE A 354 -28.94 7.53 -1.28
N ASP A 355 -29.16 7.24 -2.56
CA ASP A 355 -29.39 5.90 -3.10
C ASP A 355 -28.10 5.23 -3.61
N GLY A 356 -27.04 5.99 -3.83
CA GLY A 356 -25.77 5.47 -4.31
C GLY A 356 -24.66 6.52 -4.43
N ILE A 357 -23.50 6.07 -4.90
CA ILE A 357 -22.31 6.90 -5.14
C ILE A 357 -21.89 6.69 -6.59
N ILE A 358 -21.57 7.80 -7.27
CA ILE A 358 -20.86 7.78 -8.56
C ILE A 358 -19.38 7.92 -8.26
N GLY A 359 -18.63 6.88 -8.62
CA GLY A 359 -17.17 6.84 -8.49
C GLY A 359 -16.44 6.98 -9.82
N ASN A 360 -15.14 6.72 -9.78
CA ASN A 360 -14.21 6.91 -10.89
C ASN A 360 -14.47 5.96 -12.07
N ASP A 361 -15.10 4.81 -11.84
CA ASP A 361 -15.59 3.91 -12.90
C ASP A 361 -16.58 4.56 -13.90
N ILE A 362 -17.27 5.63 -13.48
CA ILE A 362 -18.08 6.51 -14.34
C ILE A 362 -17.32 7.80 -14.64
N LEU A 363 -16.78 8.47 -13.62
CA LEU A 363 -16.21 9.82 -13.77
C LEU A 363 -15.04 9.86 -14.75
N GLU A 364 -14.17 8.84 -14.76
CA GLU A 364 -13.03 8.74 -15.67
C GLU A 364 -13.45 8.57 -17.14
N LYS A 365 -14.67 8.06 -17.38
CA LYS A 365 -15.25 7.92 -18.73
C LYS A 365 -15.93 9.20 -19.20
N THR A 366 -15.94 10.24 -18.38
CA THR A 366 -16.60 11.52 -18.66
C THR A 366 -15.61 12.66 -18.60
N ASP A 367 -15.73 13.59 -19.55
CA ASP A 367 -15.07 14.88 -19.40
C ASP A 367 -15.99 15.81 -18.59
N TYR A 368 -15.71 15.97 -17.30
CA TYR A 368 -16.55 16.76 -16.40
C TYR A 368 -15.79 17.90 -15.71
N TYR A 369 -16.54 18.91 -15.29
CA TYR A 369 -16.08 19.91 -14.31
C TYR A 369 -17.24 20.34 -13.41
N VAL A 370 -16.91 20.80 -12.22
CA VAL A 370 -17.89 21.21 -11.20
C VAL A 370 -17.86 22.72 -11.01
N ASP A 371 -19.01 23.37 -11.18
CA ASP A 371 -19.26 24.74 -10.74
C ASP A 371 -20.01 24.72 -9.41
N ARG A 372 -19.27 24.88 -8.32
CA ARG A 372 -19.85 24.86 -6.96
C ARG A 372 -20.67 26.10 -6.62
N GLN A 373 -20.43 27.23 -7.29
CA GLN A 373 -21.19 28.45 -7.05
C GLN A 373 -22.59 28.33 -7.65
N ARG A 374 -22.69 27.80 -8.87
CA ARG A 374 -23.98 27.54 -9.54
C ARG A 374 -24.60 26.21 -9.17
N GLN A 375 -23.90 25.38 -8.41
CA GLN A 375 -24.29 24.02 -8.03
C GLN A 375 -24.63 23.14 -9.25
N VAL A 376 -23.76 23.16 -10.25
CA VAL A 376 -23.89 22.32 -11.45
C VAL A 376 -22.62 21.50 -11.70
N ILE A 377 -22.80 20.26 -12.15
CA ILE A 377 -21.75 19.47 -12.78
C ILE A 377 -21.98 19.52 -14.29
N THR A 378 -20.99 19.97 -15.04
CA THR A 378 -21.06 19.96 -16.50
C THR A 378 -20.36 18.72 -17.01
N ILE A 379 -21.08 17.92 -17.80
CA ILE A 379 -20.54 16.74 -18.49
C ILE A 379 -20.46 17.05 -19.97
N ARG A 380 -19.32 16.71 -20.57
CA ARG A 380 -19.05 16.82 -22.00
C ARG A 380 -18.98 15.42 -22.59
N SER A 381 -19.82 15.17 -23.59
CA SER A 381 -19.78 13.94 -24.39
C SER A 381 -19.12 14.22 -25.73
N VAL A 382 -18.25 13.29 -26.15
CA VAL A 382 -17.80 13.22 -27.55
C VAL A 382 -19.03 12.86 -28.39
N ASN A 383 -19.25 13.57 -29.50
CA ASN A 383 -20.32 13.21 -30.44
C ASN A 383 -20.09 11.85 -31.07
#